data_AF-A0A0L0CKX0-F1
#
_entry.id   AF-A0A0L0CKX0-F1
#
_cell.length_a   1.000
_cell.length_b   1.000
_cell.length_c   1.000
_cell.angle_alpha   90.00
_cell.angle_beta   90.00
_cell.angle_gamma   90.00
#
_symmetry.space_group_name_H-M   'P 1'
#
loop_
_entity.id
_entity.type
_entity.pdbx_description
1 polymer ?
#
loop_
_entity_poly.entity_id
_entity_poly.type
_entity_poly.pdbx_seq_one_letter_code
_entity_poly.pdbx_strand_id
1 'polypeptide(L)'
;MLFYQIQIIFQILVLILQVKYSKSLLYGRCSTLNNKLLTRLCIAQYPREIKLRYLDDHVIPNLNYAVFRVNDQNNHYFITHDLSDIHNCTNNLKILEADFLQCDQSVIKLKSARMVCLKHRTYVADELIDYCLGSWGTITKFVAMHYNEPSKLLKQASNKGKQLKDKLKFKFYLLHILWLLKSFLLHLINK
;
A
#
# COMPACT_ATOMS: atom_id res chain seq x y z
N MET A 1 26.18 28.78 22.19
CA MET A 1 24.94 28.88 21.37
C MET A 1 25.12 28.24 19.98
N LEU A 2 26.23 28.48 19.27
CA LEU A 2 26.51 27.87 17.95
C LEU A 2 26.54 26.32 17.96
N PHE A 3 27.11 25.71 19.00
CA PHE A 3 27.24 24.25 19.12
C PHE A 3 25.90 23.51 19.13
N TYR A 4 24.88 24.10 19.78
CA TYR A 4 23.55 23.52 19.89
C TYR A 4 22.81 23.52 18.54
N GLN A 5 23.01 24.58 17.74
CA GLN A 5 22.45 24.69 16.39
C GLN A 5 23.06 23.65 15.44
N ILE A 6 24.36 23.40 15.53
CA ILE A 6 25.06 22.39 14.72
C ILE A 6 24.56 20.98 15.07
N GLN A 7 24.32 20.70 16.35
CA GLN A 7 23.83 19.39 16.80
C GLN A 7 22.41 19.08 16.30
N ILE A 8 21.52 20.08 16.29
CA ILE A 8 20.16 19.93 15.73
C ILE A 8 20.21 19.69 14.22
N ILE A 9 21.03 20.46 13.49
CA ILE A 9 21.17 20.28 12.03
C ILE A 9 21.71 18.89 11.71
N PHE A 10 22.69 18.39 12.47
CA PHE A 10 23.23 17.05 12.29
C PHE A 10 22.17 15.96 12.54
N GLN A 11 21.35 16.10 13.60
CA GLN A 11 20.27 15.15 13.87
C GLN A 11 19.20 15.16 12.77
N ILE A 12 18.81 16.32 12.26
CA ILE A 12 17.87 16.46 11.14
C ILE A 12 18.46 15.83 9.87
N LEU A 13 19.75 16.07 9.59
CA LEU A 13 20.43 15.50 8.43
C LEU A 13 20.50 13.96 8.51
N VAL A 14 20.81 13.41 9.68
CA VAL A 14 20.80 11.96 9.94
C VAL A 14 19.38 11.39 9.75
N LEU A 15 18.35 12.09 10.22
CA LEU A 15 16.95 11.69 9.99
C LEU A 15 16.58 11.69 8.49
N ILE A 16 16.98 12.73 7.75
CA ILE A 16 16.76 12.82 6.30
C ILE A 16 17.53 11.72 5.54
N LEU A 17 18.76 11.43 5.97
CA LEU A 17 19.57 10.34 5.40
C LEU A 17 18.98 8.96 5.70
N GLN A 18 18.46 8.73 6.91
CA GLN A 18 17.75 7.49 7.25
C GLN A 18 16.44 7.32 6.47
N VAL A 19 15.71 8.40 6.19
CA VAL A 19 14.54 8.37 5.30
C VAL A 19 14.93 8.05 3.85
N LYS A 20 16.08 8.55 3.36
CA LYS A 20 16.59 8.23 2.01
C LYS A 20 17.09 6.79 1.87
N TYR A 21 17.63 6.19 2.93
CA TYR A 21 18.17 4.83 2.91
C TYR A 21 17.14 3.69 2.96
N SER A 22 15.84 4.00 3.09
CA SER A 22 14.79 2.96 3.17
C SER A 22 14.39 2.36 1.81
N LYS A 23 15.00 2.79 0.69
CA LYS A 23 14.64 2.30 -0.65
C LYS A 23 15.11 0.87 -0.95
N SER A 24 16.08 0.30 -0.23
CA SER A 24 16.58 -1.07 -0.48
C SER A 24 15.92 -2.16 0.38
N LEU A 25 15.01 -1.80 1.29
CA LEU A 25 14.37 -2.75 2.24
C LEU A 25 13.23 -3.59 1.61
N LEU A 26 13.09 -3.51 0.29
CA LEU A 26 12.18 -4.32 -0.53
C LEU A 26 12.82 -5.67 -0.92
N TYR A 27 14.15 -5.74 -1.04
CA TYR A 27 14.85 -6.87 -1.67
C TYR A 27 14.86 -8.17 -0.82
N GLY A 28 14.80 -8.07 0.52
CA GLY A 28 14.95 -9.24 1.40
C GLY A 28 13.66 -10.00 1.75
N ARG A 29 12.46 -9.46 1.47
CA ARG A 29 11.23 -9.99 2.07
C ARG A 29 10.50 -11.06 1.24
N CYS A 30 10.76 -11.13 -0.06
CA CYS A 30 10.01 -11.97 -1.01
C CYS A 30 10.83 -13.07 -1.67
N SER A 31 12.07 -13.30 -1.23
CA SER A 31 13.00 -14.26 -1.87
C SER A 31 12.45 -15.67 -2.04
N THR A 32 11.48 -16.07 -1.21
CA THR A 32 10.73 -17.33 -1.32
C THR A 32 10.08 -17.54 -2.69
N LEU A 33 9.78 -16.46 -3.41
CA LEU A 33 9.17 -16.49 -4.74
C LEU A 33 10.18 -16.57 -5.89
N ASN A 34 11.48 -16.39 -5.64
CA ASN A 34 12.48 -16.40 -6.69
C ASN A 34 12.50 -17.75 -7.39
N ASN A 35 12.54 -17.71 -8.73
CA ASN A 35 12.51 -18.88 -9.61
C ASN A 35 11.27 -19.78 -9.44
N LYS A 36 10.18 -19.27 -8.88
CA LYS A 36 8.93 -20.01 -8.75
C LYS A 36 8.01 -19.83 -9.94
N LEU A 37 7.31 -20.89 -10.28
CA LEU A 37 6.21 -20.89 -11.24
C LEU A 37 4.89 -20.69 -10.49
N LEU A 38 4.07 -19.79 -11.01
CA LEU A 38 2.81 -19.41 -10.46
C LEU A 38 1.70 -19.63 -11.49
N THR A 39 0.59 -20.17 -11.03
CA THR A 39 -0.59 -20.44 -11.85
C THR A 39 -1.74 -19.59 -11.34
N ARG A 40 -2.43 -18.90 -12.26
CA ARG A 40 -3.56 -18.05 -11.93
C ARG A 40 -4.73 -18.92 -11.47
N LEU A 41 -5.28 -18.60 -10.30
CA LEU A 41 -6.47 -19.27 -9.78
C LEU A 41 -7.74 -18.54 -10.20
N CYS A 42 -7.76 -17.21 -10.08
CA CYS A 42 -8.97 -16.41 -10.30
C CYS A 42 -8.64 -14.93 -10.52
N ILE A 43 -9.64 -14.22 -11.02
CA ILE A 43 -9.69 -12.75 -11.12
C ILE A 43 -10.98 -12.32 -10.44
N ALA A 44 -10.91 -11.28 -9.61
CA ALA A 44 -12.06 -10.71 -8.93
C ALA A 44 -11.93 -9.19 -8.79
N GLN A 45 -13.03 -8.54 -8.42
CA GLN A 45 -13.05 -7.12 -8.09
C GLN A 45 -12.80 -6.91 -6.61
N TYR A 46 -11.93 -5.96 -6.26
CA TYR A 46 -11.57 -5.68 -4.88
C TYR A 46 -12.81 -5.25 -4.08
N PRO A 47 -13.25 -6.02 -3.06
CA PRO A 47 -14.50 -5.74 -2.35
C PRO A 47 -14.43 -4.44 -1.57
N ARG A 48 -15.48 -3.64 -1.66
CA ARG A 48 -15.58 -2.36 -0.95
C ARG A 48 -15.53 -2.56 0.57
N GLU A 49 -16.13 -3.64 1.05
CA GLU A 49 -16.22 -4.01 2.45
C GLU A 49 -14.83 -4.31 3.02
N ILE A 50 -14.00 -5.07 2.28
CA ILE A 50 -12.62 -5.38 2.67
C ILE A 50 -11.79 -4.10 2.73
N LYS A 51 -11.92 -3.21 1.73
CA LYS A 51 -11.20 -1.92 1.74
C LYS A 51 -11.56 -1.09 2.98
N LEU A 52 -12.85 -0.96 3.29
CA LEU A 52 -13.32 -0.17 4.44
C LEU A 52 -12.92 -0.80 5.77
N ARG A 53 -13.00 -2.12 5.89
CA ARG A 53 -12.65 -2.87 7.11
C ARG A 53 -11.16 -2.76 7.45
N TYR A 54 -10.31 -2.89 6.44
CA TYR A 54 -8.85 -2.90 6.62
C TYR A 54 -8.17 -1.55 6.34
N LEU A 55 -8.95 -0.52 5.97
CA LEU A 55 -8.43 0.80 5.58
C LEU A 55 -7.29 0.70 4.55
N ASP A 56 -7.46 -0.16 3.54
CA ASP A 56 -6.42 -0.37 2.52
C ASP A 56 -6.32 0.85 1.59
N ASP A 57 -5.31 1.66 1.84
CA ASP A 57 -4.99 2.89 1.11
C ASP A 57 -4.24 2.62 -0.21
N HIS A 58 -3.88 1.37 -0.50
CA HIS A 58 -3.11 1.00 -1.70
C HIS A 58 -3.99 0.62 -2.91
N VAL A 59 -5.30 0.50 -2.72
CA VAL A 59 -6.25 0.05 -3.75
C VAL A 59 -7.50 0.93 -3.76
N ILE A 60 -8.27 0.90 -4.83
CA ILE A 60 -9.62 1.50 -4.89
C ILE A 60 -10.68 0.39 -4.94
N PRO A 61 -11.92 0.63 -4.46
CA PRO A 61 -12.98 -0.36 -4.62
C PRO A 61 -13.18 -0.73 -6.08
N ASN A 62 -13.57 -1.97 -6.33
CA ASN A 62 -13.84 -2.52 -7.66
C ASN A 62 -12.63 -2.55 -8.61
N LEU A 63 -11.42 -2.31 -8.10
CA LEU A 63 -10.19 -2.54 -8.86
C LEU A 63 -10.04 -4.05 -9.09
N ASN A 64 -9.80 -4.49 -10.32
CA ASN A 64 -9.56 -5.92 -10.52
C ASN A 64 -8.26 -6.35 -9.83
N TYR A 65 -8.27 -7.57 -9.33
CA TYR A 65 -7.09 -8.23 -8.83
C TYR A 65 -7.10 -9.68 -9.28
N ALA A 66 -5.91 -10.27 -9.38
CA ALA A 66 -5.70 -11.65 -9.73
C ALA A 66 -4.97 -12.36 -8.60
N VAL A 67 -5.40 -13.58 -8.31
CA VAL A 67 -4.77 -14.47 -7.33
C VAL A 67 -4.06 -15.58 -8.08
N PHE A 68 -2.80 -15.80 -7.73
CA PHE A 68 -1.97 -16.88 -8.24
C PHE A 68 -1.54 -17.78 -7.11
N ARG A 69 -1.48 -19.09 -7.39
CA ARG A 69 -0.89 -20.10 -6.51
C ARG A 69 0.58 -20.29 -6.90
N VAL A 70 1.43 -20.50 -5.90
CA VAL A 70 2.80 -20.97 -6.13
C VAL A 70 2.79 -22.50 -6.26
N ASN A 71 3.17 -23.04 -7.42
CA ASN A 71 2.90 -24.44 -7.76
C ASN A 71 3.56 -25.47 -6.82
N ASP A 72 4.77 -25.18 -6.32
CA ASP A 72 5.51 -26.11 -5.45
C ASP A 72 5.34 -25.80 -3.95
N GLN A 73 4.42 -24.91 -3.59
CA GLN A 73 4.27 -24.46 -2.21
C GLN A 73 2.80 -24.36 -1.82
N ASN A 74 2.37 -25.32 -1.00
CA ASN A 74 1.00 -25.33 -0.47
C ASN A 74 0.73 -24.06 0.34
N ASN A 75 -0.42 -23.45 0.08
CA ASN A 75 -0.92 -22.25 0.74
C ASN A 75 -0.01 -21.02 0.60
N HIS A 76 0.78 -20.97 -0.48
CA HIS A 76 1.56 -19.79 -0.87
C HIS A 76 0.89 -19.13 -2.07
N TYR A 77 0.62 -17.84 -1.93
CA TYR A 77 -0.14 -17.09 -2.92
C TYR A 77 0.56 -15.80 -3.33
N PHE A 78 0.21 -15.34 -4.52
CA PHE A 78 0.62 -14.04 -5.05
C PHE A 78 -0.63 -13.31 -5.54
N ILE A 79 -0.82 -12.08 -5.07
CA ILE A 79 -1.95 -11.23 -5.40
C ILE A 79 -1.42 -10.03 -6.18
N THR A 80 -1.96 -9.76 -7.36
CA THR A 80 -1.64 -8.56 -8.14
C THR A 80 -2.89 -7.80 -8.54
N HIS A 81 -2.79 -6.49 -8.70
CA HIS A 81 -3.90 -5.62 -9.06
C HIS A 81 -3.80 -5.14 -10.53
N ASP A 82 -4.95 -4.82 -11.14
CA ASP A 82 -5.19 -4.57 -12.57
C ASP A 82 -4.32 -3.49 -13.22
N LEU A 83 -3.67 -2.67 -12.40
CA LEU A 83 -2.76 -1.64 -12.89
C LEU A 83 -1.40 -2.20 -13.32
N SER A 84 -1.17 -3.52 -13.28
CA SER A 84 0.11 -4.14 -13.59
C SER A 84 0.07 -4.94 -14.89
N ASP A 85 1.17 -4.91 -15.65
CA ASP A 85 1.38 -5.76 -16.84
C ASP A 85 1.27 -7.28 -16.52
N ILE A 86 1.34 -7.64 -15.23
CA ILE A 86 1.17 -9.01 -14.73
C ILE A 86 -0.30 -9.45 -14.73
N HIS A 87 -1.26 -8.52 -14.61
CA HIS A 87 -2.68 -8.90 -14.48
C HIS A 87 -3.19 -9.71 -15.69
N ASN A 88 -2.70 -9.36 -16.89
CA ASN A 88 -3.03 -10.05 -18.12
C ASN A 88 -2.29 -11.38 -18.30
N CYS A 89 -1.46 -11.78 -17.35
CA CYS A 89 -0.76 -13.06 -17.43
C CYS A 89 -1.74 -14.22 -17.24
N THR A 90 -1.86 -15.05 -18.26
CA THR A 90 -2.95 -16.04 -18.36
C THR A 90 -2.55 -17.38 -17.80
N ASN A 91 -1.38 -17.89 -18.19
CA ASN A 91 -1.02 -19.29 -17.97
C ASN A 91 0.11 -19.42 -16.95
N ASN A 92 1.27 -18.84 -17.26
CA ASN A 92 2.47 -19.10 -16.50
C ASN A 92 3.19 -17.80 -16.15
N LEU A 93 3.11 -17.42 -14.87
CA LEU A 93 3.93 -16.37 -14.31
C LEU A 93 5.13 -17.00 -13.61
N LYS A 94 6.33 -16.66 -14.04
CA LYS A 94 7.57 -17.05 -13.37
C LYS A 94 8.27 -15.81 -12.84
N ILE A 95 8.55 -15.79 -11.55
CA ILE A 95 9.35 -14.71 -10.94
C ILE A 95 10.81 -15.08 -11.17
N LEU A 96 11.49 -14.35 -12.06
CA LEU A 96 12.91 -14.58 -12.36
C LEU A 96 13.75 -13.98 -11.23
N GLU A 97 13.57 -12.68 -11.00
CA GLU A 97 14.28 -11.88 -10.00
C GLU A 97 13.34 -10.79 -9.46
N ALA A 98 13.78 -10.05 -8.44
CA ALA A 98 12.93 -9.12 -7.66
C ALA A 98 12.07 -8.17 -8.53
N ASP A 99 12.64 -7.70 -9.65
CA ASP A 99 11.99 -6.76 -10.55
C ASP A 99 11.66 -7.36 -11.93
N PHE A 100 11.98 -8.64 -12.15
CA PHE A 100 11.83 -9.30 -13.46
C PHE A 100 10.94 -10.51 -13.37
N LEU A 101 9.85 -10.48 -14.13
CA LEU A 101 8.90 -11.57 -14.22
C LEU A 101 8.82 -12.01 -15.66
N GLN A 102 8.80 -13.32 -15.87
CA GLN A 102 8.43 -13.89 -17.15
C GLN A 102 6.94 -14.20 -17.09
N CYS A 103 6.17 -13.54 -17.94
CA CYS A 103 4.80 -13.90 -18.20
C CYS A 103 4.74 -14.59 -19.56
N ASP A 104 4.40 -15.87 -19.58
CA ASP A 104 4.41 -16.70 -20.78
C ASP A 104 5.78 -16.62 -21.50
N GLN A 105 5.87 -15.91 -22.63
CA GLN A 105 7.12 -15.71 -23.40
C GLN A 105 7.72 -14.29 -23.25
N SER A 106 7.06 -13.40 -22.51
CA SER A 106 7.50 -12.00 -22.36
C SER A 106 8.14 -11.75 -21.00
N VAL A 107 9.26 -11.04 -21.01
CA VAL A 107 9.89 -10.56 -19.77
C VAL A 107 9.36 -9.17 -19.44
N ILE A 108 8.72 -9.06 -18.28
CA ILE A 108 8.17 -7.84 -17.72
C ILE A 108 9.15 -7.33 -16.66
N LYS A 109 9.61 -6.09 -16.83
CA LYS A 109 10.34 -5.37 -15.79
C LYS A 109 9.37 -4.52 -14.98
N LEU A 110 9.31 -4.74 -13.67
CA LEU A 110 8.56 -3.93 -12.72
C LEU A 110 9.19 -2.53 -12.62
N LYS A 111 8.71 -1.57 -13.42
CA LYS A 111 9.27 -0.21 -13.44
C LYS A 111 8.88 0.64 -12.23
N SER A 112 7.83 0.28 -11.48
CA SER A 112 7.32 1.11 -10.38
C SER A 112 6.31 0.37 -9.51
N ALA A 113 6.64 -0.83 -9.03
CA ALA A 113 5.70 -1.60 -8.21
C ALA A 113 6.20 -1.78 -6.77
N ARG A 114 5.26 -1.79 -5.83
CA ARG A 114 5.51 -2.12 -4.44
C ARG A 114 5.08 -3.57 -4.22
N MET A 115 6.07 -4.43 -3.94
CA MET A 115 5.81 -5.79 -3.47
C MET A 115 5.83 -5.82 -1.94
N VAL A 116 4.78 -6.36 -1.34
CA VAL A 116 4.64 -6.54 0.11
C VAL A 116 4.53 -8.02 0.38
N CYS A 117 5.49 -8.60 1.10
CA CYS A 117 5.48 -10.01 1.44
C CYS A 117 5.10 -10.24 2.90
N LEU A 118 4.07 -11.06 3.06
CA LEU A 118 3.41 -11.40 4.30
C LEU A 118 3.82 -12.83 4.63
N LYS A 119 4.78 -12.96 5.56
CA LYS A 119 5.31 -14.26 6.03
C LYS A 119 4.42 -14.95 7.06
N HIS A 120 3.33 -14.29 7.45
CA HIS A 120 2.35 -14.76 8.40
C HIS A 120 0.95 -14.42 7.90
N ARG A 121 -0.03 -15.15 8.42
CA ARG A 121 -1.44 -14.98 8.12
C ARG A 121 -1.85 -13.52 8.28
N THR A 122 -2.52 -12.97 7.27
CA THR A 122 -3.17 -11.66 7.36
C THR A 122 -4.61 -11.81 6.92
N TYR A 123 -5.53 -11.29 7.73
CA TYR A 123 -6.95 -11.39 7.43
C TYR A 123 -7.34 -10.76 6.09
N VAL A 124 -6.70 -9.66 5.68
CA VAL A 124 -6.97 -9.02 4.38
C VAL A 124 -6.65 -9.93 3.20
N ALA A 125 -5.48 -10.58 3.20
CA ALA A 125 -5.09 -11.45 2.10
C ALA A 125 -5.93 -12.72 2.05
N ASP A 126 -6.20 -13.32 3.21
CA ASP A 126 -7.05 -14.51 3.31
C ASP A 126 -8.45 -14.22 2.76
N GLU A 127 -9.07 -13.11 3.18
CA GLU A 127 -10.39 -12.71 2.69
C GLU A 127 -10.39 -12.41 1.19
N LEU A 128 -9.35 -11.81 0.65
CA LEU A 128 -9.23 -11.57 -0.80
C LEU A 128 -9.12 -12.88 -1.58
N ILE A 129 -8.40 -13.86 -1.05
CA ILE A 129 -8.27 -15.18 -1.67
C ILE A 129 -9.60 -15.93 -1.56
N ASP A 130 -10.21 -15.97 -0.39
CA ASP A 130 -11.53 -16.58 -0.15
C ASP A 130 -12.59 -16.00 -1.08
N TYR A 131 -12.65 -14.67 -1.17
CA TYR A 131 -13.58 -13.96 -2.06
C TYR A 131 -13.36 -14.34 -3.54
N CYS A 132 -12.11 -14.42 -3.97
CA CYS A 132 -11.76 -14.73 -5.35
C CYS A 132 -12.04 -16.20 -5.72
N LEU A 133 -11.86 -17.12 -4.77
CA LEU A 133 -12.11 -18.55 -4.95
C LEU A 133 -13.58 -18.94 -4.77
N GLY A 134 -14.40 -18.07 -4.16
CA GLY A 134 -15.77 -18.41 -3.77
C GLY A 134 -15.82 -19.46 -2.66
N SER A 135 -14.75 -19.62 -1.89
CA SER A 135 -14.61 -20.59 -0.80
C SER A 135 -14.16 -19.90 0.47
N TRP A 136 -14.53 -20.42 1.64
CA TRP A 136 -14.18 -19.84 2.93
C TRP A 136 -13.11 -20.65 3.65
N GLY A 137 -12.27 -19.97 4.42
CA GLY A 137 -11.35 -20.61 5.36
C GLY A 137 -9.98 -20.92 4.77
N THR A 138 -9.53 -20.20 3.75
CA THR A 138 -8.16 -20.34 3.25
C THR A 138 -7.17 -20.00 4.37
N ILE A 139 -6.27 -20.93 4.67
CA ILE A 139 -5.19 -20.73 5.64
C ILE A 139 -3.90 -20.48 4.89
N THR A 140 -3.55 -19.21 4.69
CA THR A 140 -2.32 -18.83 4.00
C THR A 140 -1.09 -19.02 4.90
N LYS A 141 -0.01 -19.55 4.32
CA LYS A 141 1.32 -19.59 4.96
C LYS A 141 2.18 -18.40 4.52
N PHE A 142 1.97 -17.94 3.30
CA PHE A 142 2.69 -16.83 2.71
C PHE A 142 1.82 -16.16 1.64
N VAL A 143 1.83 -14.84 1.62
CA VAL A 143 1.24 -14.07 0.53
C VAL A 143 2.17 -12.95 0.11
N ALA A 144 2.41 -12.82 -1.19
CA ALA A 144 2.99 -11.61 -1.75
C ALA A 144 1.90 -10.78 -2.41
N MET A 145 1.76 -9.53 -1.96
CA MET A 145 0.85 -8.56 -2.56
C MET A 145 1.65 -7.59 -3.41
N HIS A 146 1.33 -7.56 -4.68
CA HIS A 146 1.91 -6.69 -5.68
C HIS A 146 0.94 -5.53 -5.97
N TYR A 147 1.39 -4.33 -5.63
CA TYR A 147 0.71 -3.08 -5.92
C TYR A 147 1.50 -2.34 -6.99
N ASN A 148 0.84 -1.84 -8.03
CA ASN A 148 1.50 -0.82 -8.84
C ASN A 148 1.65 0.46 -7.99
N GLU A 149 2.63 1.32 -8.28
CA GLU A 149 2.75 2.63 -7.63
C GLU A 149 1.39 3.31 -7.56
N PRO A 150 1.07 4.08 -6.50
CA PRO A 150 -0.25 4.68 -6.36
C PRO A 150 -0.58 5.39 -7.66
N SER A 151 -1.57 4.83 -8.35
CA SER A 151 -2.00 5.30 -9.65
C SER A 151 -2.23 6.80 -9.54
N LYS A 152 -2.10 7.52 -10.66
CA LYS A 152 -2.49 8.94 -10.70
C LYS A 152 -3.88 9.15 -10.06
N LEU A 153 -4.76 8.14 -10.12
CA LEU A 153 -6.07 8.08 -9.47
C LEU A 153 -5.99 8.04 -7.92
N LEU A 154 -5.14 7.21 -7.32
CA LEU A 154 -4.91 7.21 -5.86
C LEU A 154 -4.25 8.50 -5.38
N LYS A 155 -3.30 9.06 -6.15
CA LYS A 155 -2.70 10.37 -5.85
C LYS A 155 -3.75 11.49 -5.93
N GLN A 156 -4.65 11.46 -6.91
CA GLN A 156 -5.75 12.43 -7.04
C GLN A 156 -6.81 12.30 -5.93
N ALA A 157 -7.21 11.07 -5.58
CA ALA A 157 -8.16 10.81 -4.49
C ALA A 157 -7.56 11.17 -3.12
N SER A 158 -6.28 10.82 -2.89
CA SER A 158 -5.52 11.20 -1.70
C SER A 158 -5.35 12.72 -1.60
N ASN A 159 -5.04 13.40 -2.70
CA ASN A 159 -4.93 14.87 -2.72
C ASN A 159 -6.28 15.57 -2.46
N LYS A 160 -7.39 15.05 -2.98
CA LYS A 160 -8.74 15.55 -2.65
C LYS A 160 -9.09 15.31 -1.18
N GLY A 161 -8.80 14.13 -0.64
CA GLY A 161 -9.03 13.80 0.77
C GLY A 161 -8.15 14.62 1.73
N LYS A 162 -6.90 14.88 1.35
CA LYS A 162 -5.97 15.73 2.10
C LYS A 162 -6.39 17.20 2.06
N GLN A 163 -6.78 17.74 0.90
CA GLN A 163 -7.37 19.08 0.81
C GLN A 163 -8.65 19.23 1.64
N LEU A 164 -9.49 18.19 1.70
CA LEU A 164 -10.71 18.23 2.51
C LEU A 164 -10.40 18.21 4.01
N LYS A 165 -9.46 17.37 4.45
CA LYS A 165 -8.96 17.33 5.84
C LYS A 165 -8.30 18.66 6.25
N ASP A 166 -7.52 19.26 5.37
CA ASP A 166 -6.83 20.53 5.63
C ASP A 166 -7.83 21.70 5.69
N LYS A 167 -8.87 21.71 4.83
CA LYS A 167 -9.99 22.67 4.93
C LYS A 167 -10.78 22.52 6.22
N LEU A 168 -11.04 21.29 6.67
CA LEU A 168 -11.72 21.01 7.94
C LEU A 168 -10.90 21.45 9.16
N LYS A 169 -9.58 21.19 9.16
CA LYS A 169 -8.67 21.68 10.20
C LYS A 169 -8.61 23.21 10.26
N PHE A 170 -8.55 23.88 9.11
CA PHE A 170 -8.55 25.34 9.05
C PHE A 170 -9.84 25.94 9.61
N LYS A 171 -11.00 25.33 9.30
CA LYS A 171 -12.30 25.78 9.81
C LYS A 171 -12.40 25.62 11.34
N PHE A 172 -11.84 24.54 11.89
CA PHE A 172 -11.78 24.32 13.33
C PHE A 172 -10.87 25.35 14.03
N TYR A 173 -9.71 25.64 13.46
CA TYR A 173 -8.79 26.66 13.97
C TYR A 173 -9.42 28.06 13.98
N LEU A 174 -10.14 28.42 12.91
CA LEU A 174 -10.82 29.70 12.79
C LEU A 174 -11.92 29.86 13.85
N LEU A 175 -12.72 28.80 14.08
CA LEU A 175 -13.74 28.79 15.13
C LEU A 175 -13.13 28.95 16.53
N HIS A 176 -11.98 28.32 16.78
CA HIS A 176 -11.27 28.44 18.05
C HIS A 176 -10.73 29.86 18.29
N ILE A 177 -10.17 30.50 17.26
CA ILE A 177 -9.68 31.88 17.32
C ILE A 177 -10.85 32.85 17.56
N LEU A 178 -11.97 32.67 16.86
CA LEU A 178 -13.17 33.50 17.04
C LEU A 178 -13.75 33.36 18.46
N TRP A 179 -13.71 32.16 19.03
CA TRP A 179 -14.14 31.93 20.41
C TRP A 179 -13.23 32.66 21.42
N LEU A 180 -11.91 32.59 21.24
CA LEU A 180 -10.94 33.30 22.08
C LEU A 180 -11.09 34.82 21.98
N LEU A 181 -11.27 35.36 20.77
CA LEU A 181 -11.50 36.79 20.55
C LEU A 181 -12.79 37.27 21.22
N LYS A 182 -13.87 36.48 21.12
CA LYS A 182 -15.15 36.77 21.79
C LYS A 182 -14.97 36.77 23.31
N SER A 183 -14.25 35.80 23.86
CA SER A 183 -13.97 35.73 25.31
C SER A 183 -13.14 36.92 25.79
N PHE A 184 -12.17 37.38 25.00
CA PHE A 184 -11.33 38.53 25.33
C PHE A 184 -12.12 39.85 25.26
N LEU A 185 -12.94 40.04 24.23
CA LEU A 185 -13.82 41.21 24.10
C LEU A 185 -14.84 41.28 25.24
N LEU A 186 -15.45 40.16 25.63
CA LEU A 186 -16.35 40.10 26.79
C LEU A 186 -15.65 40.51 28.09
N HIS A 187 -14.36 40.18 28.23
CA HIS A 187 -13.59 40.56 29.42
C HIS A 187 -13.21 42.04 29.44
N LEU A 188 -13.01 42.67 28.27
CA LEU A 188 -12.74 44.10 28.14
C LEU A 188 -13.98 44.98 28.34
N ILE A 189 -15.17 44.48 27.98
CA ILE A 189 -16.45 45.21 28.14
C ILE A 189 -16.95 45.19 29.59
N ASN A 190 -16.58 44.17 30.37
CA ASN A 190 -16.94 44.03 31.79
C ASN A 190 -15.90 44.67 32.75
N LYS A 191 -15.09 45.61 32.26
CA LYS A 191 -14.14 46.42 33.04
C LYS A 191 -14.49 47.88 32.87
#